data_AF-A0A5C3LGD3-F1
#
_entry.id   AF-A0A5C3LGD3-F1
#
_cell.length_a   1.000
_cell.length_b   1.000
_cell.length_c   1.000
_cell.angle_alpha   90.00
_cell.angle_beta   90.00
_cell.angle_gamma   90.00
#
_symmetry.space_group_name_H-M   'P 1'
#
loop_
_entity.id
_entity.type
_entity.pdbx_description
1 polymer ?
#
loop_
_entity_poly.entity_id
_entity_poly.type
_entity_poly.pdbx_seq_one_letter_code
_entity_poly.pdbx_strand_id
1 'polypeptide(L)' 'LGGMGKTEIALKFAEDVSSQYEHVFWVDATNEDTITASLKGISSFPDAKKADVDGNPEAVLYWITSL' A
#
# COMPACT_ATOMS: atom_id res chain seq x y z
N LEU A 1 -22.38 8.79 1.70
CA LEU A 1 -23.07 7.69 0.97
C LEU A 1 -22.21 6.43 1.06
N GLY A 2 -22.24 5.75 2.21
CA GLY A 2 -21.38 4.59 2.48
C GLY A 2 -22.10 3.28 2.19
N GLY A 3 -22.07 2.82 0.94
CA GLY A 3 -22.52 1.46 0.62
C GLY A 3 -21.69 0.39 1.33
N MET A 4 -22.35 -0.61 1.90
CA MET A 4 -21.75 -1.83 2.44
C MET A 4 -21.07 -2.60 1.28
N GLY A 5 -19.89 -3.20 1.48
CA GLY A 5 -19.26 -4.07 0.47
C GLY A 5 -18.11 -3.48 -0.36
N LYS A 6 -17.82 -2.17 -0.29
CA LYS A 6 -16.78 -1.56 -1.15
C LYS A 6 -15.37 -2.07 -0.81
N THR A 7 -15.08 -2.17 0.49
CA THR A 7 -13.80 -2.69 0.97
C THR A 7 -13.66 -4.15 0.58
N GLU A 8 -14.72 -4.94 0.73
CA GLU A 8 -14.75 -6.35 0.37
C GLU A 8 -14.53 -6.57 -1.13
N ILE A 9 -15.12 -5.72 -1.99
CA ILE A 9 -14.87 -5.76 -3.45
C ILE A 9 -13.41 -5.43 -3.77
N ALA A 10 -12.83 -4.41 -3.14
CA ALA A 10 -11.43 -4.03 -3.36
C ALA A 10 -10.45 -5.13 -2.90
N LEU A 11 -10.72 -5.75 -1.75
CA LEU A 11 -9.94 -6.87 -1.24
C LEU A 11 -10.04 -8.08 -2.18
N LYS A 12 -11.25 -8.42 -2.64
CA LYS A 12 -11.44 -9.52 -3.57
C LYS A 12 -10.70 -9.29 -4.89
N PHE A 13 -10.76 -8.07 -5.41
CA PHE A 13 -10.00 -7.69 -6.60
C PHE A 13 -8.49 -7.87 -6.40
N ALA A 14 -7.94 -7.37 -5.28
CA ALA A 14 -6.52 -7.51 -4.95
C ALA A 14 -6.07 -8.97 -4.87
N GLU A 15 -6.90 -9.86 -4.29
CA GLU A 15 -6.66 -11.30 -4.27
C GLU A 15 -6.62 -11.90 -5.69
N ASP A 16 -7.61 -11.57 -6.52
CA ASP A 16 -7.77 -12.14 -7.87
C ASP A 16 -6.64 -11.73 -8.82
N VAL A 17 -6.07 -10.54 -8.63
CA VAL A 17 -4.98 -10.01 -9.46
C VAL A 17 -3.58 -10.22 -8.86
N SER A 18 -3.47 -10.80 -7.66
CA SER A 18 -2.20 -10.94 -6.94
C SER A 18 -1.11 -11.70 -7.69
N SER A 19 -1.48 -12.57 -8.64
CA SER A 19 -0.53 -13.29 -9.50
C SER A 19 -0.12 -12.53 -10.76
N GLN A 20 -0.82 -11.43 -11.07
CA GLN A 20 -0.62 -10.61 -12.28
C GLN A 20 0.24 -9.38 -12.01
N TYR A 21 0.29 -8.93 -10.76
CA TYR A 21 1.09 -7.78 -10.33
C TYR A 21 2.15 -8.23 -9.34
N GLU A 22 3.38 -7.75 -9.53
CA GLU A 22 4.48 -8.01 -8.59
C GLU A 22 4.20 -7.39 -7.20
N HIS A 23 3.52 -6.25 -7.19
CA HIS A 23 3.18 -5.53 -5.97
C HIS A 23 1.72 -5.05 -5.97
N VAL A 24 1.04 -5.26 -4.84
CA VAL A 24 -0.27 -4.67 -4.52
C VAL A 24 -0.17 -4.09 -3.12
N PHE A 25 -0.41 -2.78 -2.99
CA PHE A 25 -0.33 -2.07 -1.72
C PHE A 25 -1.71 -1.61 -1.25
N TRP A 26 -1.99 -1.75 0.05
CA TRP A 26 -3.20 -1.23 0.68
C TRP A 26 -2.86 0.03 1.50
N VAL A 27 -3.59 1.12 1.26
CA VAL A 27 -3.45 2.38 2.02
C VAL A 27 -4.79 2.74 2.63
N ASP A 28 -4.82 2.85 3.96
CA ASP A 28 -5.98 3.35 4.69
C ASP A 28 -6.03 4.89 4.59
N ALA A 29 -6.89 5.38 3.71
CA ALA A 29 -7.09 6.81 3.45
C ALA A 29 -8.14 7.48 4.36
N THR A 30 -8.43 6.91 5.54
CA THR A 30 -9.40 7.48 6.50
C THR A 30 -9.00 8.89 6.96
N ASN A 31 -7.72 9.13 7.26
CA ASN A 31 -7.16 10.44 7.59
C ASN A 31 -5.63 10.47 7.33
N GLU A 32 -5.00 11.61 7.58
CA GLU A 32 -3.55 11.80 7.34
C GLU A 32 -2.67 10.85 8.17
N ASP A 33 -3.06 10.57 9.41
CA ASP A 33 -2.32 9.65 10.28
C ASP A 33 -2.40 8.21 9.77
N THR A 34 -3.57 7.77 9.29
CA THR A 34 -3.74 6.42 8.74
C THR A 34 -3.02 6.26 7.40
N ILE A 35 -2.96 7.31 6.57
CA ILE A 35 -2.16 7.33 5.34
C ILE A 35 -0.68 7.19 5.68
N THR A 36 -0.18 8.01 6.61
CA THR A 36 1.21 8.01 7.05
C THR A 36 1.61 6.66 7.64
N ALA A 37 0.76 6.08 8.51
CA ALA A 37 0.99 4.77 9.10
C ALA A 37 0.99 3.65 8.04
N SER A 38 0.09 3.71 7.06
CA SER A 38 0.05 2.74 5.96
C SER A 38 1.31 2.80 5.10
N LEU A 39 1.73 3.99 4.68
CA LEU A 39 2.96 4.17 3.89
C LEU A 39 4.20 3.72 4.66
N LYS A 40 4.31 4.09 5.94
CA LYS A 40 5.39 3.59 6.80
C LYS A 40 5.37 2.06 6.95
N GLY A 41 4.19 1.44 6.95
CA GLY A 41 4.05 -0.02 6.94
C GLY A 41 4.64 -0.65 5.67
N ILE A 42 4.48 -0.01 4.51
CA ILE A 42 5.01 -0.48 3.24
C ILE A 42 6.55 -0.55 3.24
N SER A 43 7.26 0.37 3.91
CA SER A 43 8.73 0.30 4.00
C SER A 43 9.23 -0.96 4.73
N SER A 44 8.35 -1.67 5.44
CA SER A 44 8.70 -2.93 6.11
C SER A 44 8.72 -4.14 5.18
N PHE A 45 8.27 -4.01 3.92
CA PHE A 45 8.23 -5.07 2.93
C PHE A 45 9.65 -5.54 2.56
N PRO A 46 9.85 -6.82 2.21
CA PRO A 46 11.19 -7.33 1.89
C PRO A 46 11.93 -6.55 0.82
N ASP A 47 11.24 -6.14 -0.26
CA ASP A 47 11.88 -5.45 -1.37
C ASP A 47 12.17 -3.97 -1.06
N ALA A 48 11.28 -3.32 -0.29
CA ALA A 48 11.54 -1.99 0.24
C ALA A 48 12.76 -1.99 1.19
N LYS A 49 12.88 -2.99 2.06
CA LYS A 49 14.05 -3.17 2.95
C LYS A 49 15.33 -3.42 2.17
N LYS A 50 15.30 -4.24 1.12
CA LYS A 50 16.46 -4.47 0.25
C LYS A 50 16.92 -3.19 -0.46
N ALA A 51 15.97 -2.32 -0.80
CA ALA A 51 16.22 -1.02 -1.44
C ALA A 51 16.56 0.10 -0.43
N ASP A 52 16.71 -0.23 0.86
CA ASP A 52 17.02 0.73 1.95
C ASP A 52 16.05 1.92 2.01
N VAL A 53 14.76 1.65 1.79
CA VAL A 53 13.71 2.68 1.79
C VAL A 53 13.42 3.13 3.22
N ASP A 54 13.57 4.43 3.48
CA ASP A 54 13.20 5.02 4.76
C ASP A 54 11.68 4.93 5.01
N GLY A 55 11.28 4.86 6.28
CA GLY A 55 9.88 4.75 6.70
C GLY A 55 9.09 6.05 6.64
N ASN A 56 9.64 7.11 6.05
CA ASN A 56 8.89 8.35 5.82
C ASN A 56 8.00 8.23 4.56
N PRO A 57 6.83 8.90 4.51
CA PRO A 57 5.89 8.77 3.39
C PRO A 57 6.46 9.11 2.01
N GLU A 58 7.32 10.12 1.91
CA GLU A 58 7.84 10.62 0.65
C GLU A 58 8.82 9.63 0.01
N ALA A 59 9.71 9.05 0.82
CA ALA A 59 10.63 8.01 0.39
C ALA A 59 9.88 6.76 -0.09
N VAL A 60 8.83 6.37 0.64
CA VAL A 60 7.97 5.23 0.25
C VAL A 60 7.28 5.50 -1.07
N LEU A 61 6.69 6.69 -1.26
CA LEU A 61 6.02 7.05 -2.51
C LEU A 61 7.01 7.10 -3.68
N TYR A 62 8.19 7.68 -3.47
CA TYR A 62 9.25 7.70 -4.49
C TYR A 62 9.66 6.28 -4.88
N TRP A 63 9.84 5.39 -3.90
CA TRP A 63 10.13 3.99 -4.16
C TRP A 63 9.03 3.32 -4.98
N ILE A 64 7.75 3.48 -4.61
CA ILE A 64 6.62 2.91 -5.36
C ILE A 64 6.62 3.39 -6.82
N THR A 65 6.95 4.67 -7.08
CA THR A 65 7.04 5.19 -8.45
C THR A 65 8.26 4.72 -9.25
N SER A 66 9.22 4.08 -8.58
CA SER A 66 10.44 3.52 -9.19
C SER A 66 10.38 2.01 -9.46
N LEU A 67 9.31 1.34 -8.99
CA LEU A 67 9.00 -0.07 -9.27
C LEU A 67 8.53 -0.24 -10.72
#